data_AF-A0A8S3QJT2-F1
#
_entry.id   AF-A0A8S3QJT2-F1
#
_cell.length_a   1.000
_cell.length_b   1.000
_cell.length_c   1.000
_cell.angle_alpha   90.00
_cell.angle_beta   90.00
_cell.angle_gamma   90.00
#
_symmetry.space_group_name_H-M   'P 1'
#
loop_
_entity.id
_entity.type
_entity.pdbx_description
1 polymer ?
#
loop_
_entity_poly.entity_id
_entity_poly.type
_entity_poly.pdbx_seq_one_letter_code
_entity_poly.pdbx_strand_id
1 'polypeptide(L)'
;MDVRFGFILVFVLLLQTVDAELKKSSLTKIEDVLESVFFGRRKLSEFRKLNPLSNKDANLQHQIAPVKSGRSHQMESDAIIKHEATRHLMEKTGKTAAELMEDEVINTAFRELVCPSSTVRCTPSEYRTMDGSCNNRNNPEWGQSFTAQRRFLQPVYAPGDLPRNSRNLPSARKISNDIFKATETLHDRQYSGLVMAWGQLIDHDITKTPTAGDIDCCDTANANNPICFPIDVPEGDERFSNCLNFVRSAAATSSTIKGCLNDKREQINELTAFIDGGMLYGASDDELSLLRDQTNTYLLKTKEPGNLLPTGTSFCLITDDQNNDYCQHAGDNRVNVIPTLGAVHTLLVRENTTE
;
A
#
# COMPACT_ATOMS: atom_id res chain seq x y z
N MET A 1 -27.06 -13.34 -2.83
CA MET A 1 -27.40 -14.59 -2.12
C MET A 1 -26.28 -15.57 -2.44
N ASP A 2 -25.30 -15.76 -1.56
CA ASP A 2 -24.47 -16.99 -1.54
C ASP A 2 -23.44 -17.02 -0.39
N VAL A 3 -23.08 -15.88 0.20
CA VAL A 3 -22.21 -15.85 1.40
C VAL A 3 -22.98 -16.27 2.67
N ARG A 4 -24.30 -16.05 2.71
CA ARG A 4 -25.16 -16.45 3.85
C ARG A 4 -25.33 -17.96 3.99
N PHE A 5 -25.22 -18.73 2.90
CA PHE A 5 -25.44 -20.19 2.92
C PHE A 5 -24.22 -20.97 3.39
N GLY A 6 -23.00 -20.54 3.00
CA GLY A 6 -21.76 -21.16 3.49
C GLY A 6 -21.56 -21.02 5.00
N PHE A 7 -21.96 -19.88 5.57
CA PHE A 7 -21.86 -19.57 7.00
C PHE A 7 -22.79 -20.44 7.87
N ILE A 8 -24.00 -20.72 7.41
CA ILE A 8 -24.97 -21.56 8.13
C ILE A 8 -24.43 -22.99 8.27
N LEU A 9 -23.73 -23.51 7.25
CA LEU A 9 -23.23 -24.89 7.26
C LEU A 9 -22.06 -25.10 8.23
N VAL A 10 -21.12 -24.15 8.32
CA VAL A 10 -20.00 -24.17 9.28
C VAL A 10 -20.52 -24.04 10.72
N PHE A 11 -21.56 -23.21 10.92
CA PHE A 11 -22.18 -22.98 12.22
C PHE A 11 -22.99 -24.19 12.72
N VAL A 12 -23.70 -24.90 11.83
CA VAL A 12 -24.48 -26.11 12.18
C VAL A 12 -23.58 -27.25 12.69
N LEU A 13 -22.33 -27.36 12.20
CA LEU A 13 -21.39 -28.40 12.62
C LEU A 13 -20.72 -28.12 13.97
N LEU A 14 -20.48 -26.86 14.34
CA LEU A 14 -19.90 -26.48 15.63
C LEU A 14 -20.89 -26.53 16.81
N LEU A 15 -22.20 -26.56 16.53
CA LEU A 15 -23.26 -26.34 17.52
C LEU A 15 -23.97 -27.59 18.05
N GLN A 16 -23.53 -28.79 17.68
CA GLN A 16 -24.25 -30.01 18.02
C GLN A 16 -24.16 -30.41 19.52
N THR A 17 -23.42 -29.68 20.37
CA THR A 17 -23.21 -30.07 21.79
C THR A 17 -23.22 -28.94 22.84
N VAL A 18 -23.64 -27.70 22.53
CA VAL A 18 -23.55 -26.55 23.47
C VAL A 18 -24.90 -26.05 23.98
N ASP A 19 -24.93 -25.60 25.25
CA ASP A 19 -26.06 -25.01 26.01
C ASP A 19 -26.75 -23.84 25.27
N ALA A 20 -28.07 -23.71 25.42
CA ALA A 20 -28.93 -22.81 24.66
C ALA A 20 -28.65 -21.31 24.92
N GLU A 21 -28.24 -20.94 26.13
CA GLU A 21 -27.90 -19.55 26.45
C GLU A 21 -26.57 -19.11 25.81
N LEU A 22 -25.58 -20.00 25.80
CA LEU A 22 -24.30 -19.81 25.10
C LEU A 22 -24.52 -19.65 23.59
N LYS A 23 -25.49 -20.38 23.01
CA LYS A 23 -25.91 -20.20 21.61
C LYS A 23 -26.52 -18.84 21.35
N LYS A 24 -27.40 -18.36 22.22
CA LYS A 24 -28.07 -17.06 22.07
C LYS A 24 -27.09 -15.89 22.17
N SER A 25 -26.17 -15.91 23.16
CA SER A 25 -25.14 -14.87 23.29
C SER A 25 -24.20 -14.83 22.08
N SER A 26 -23.81 -15.99 21.56
CA SER A 26 -22.96 -16.08 20.37
C SER A 26 -23.66 -15.53 19.11
N LEU A 27 -24.96 -15.78 18.96
CA LEU A 27 -25.76 -15.24 17.85
C LEU A 27 -25.82 -13.70 17.87
N THR A 28 -26.08 -13.10 19.03
CA THR A 28 -26.11 -11.63 19.15
C THR A 28 -24.77 -11.00 18.77
N LYS A 29 -23.64 -11.59 19.20
CA LYS A 29 -22.30 -11.11 18.81
C LYS A 29 -22.08 -11.18 17.30
N ILE A 30 -22.53 -12.24 16.65
CA ILE A 30 -22.42 -12.40 15.19
C ILE A 30 -23.30 -11.37 14.46
N GLU A 31 -24.51 -11.12 14.95
CA GLU A 31 -25.38 -10.07 14.41
C GLU A 31 -24.73 -8.68 14.51
N ASP A 32 -24.10 -8.36 15.65
CA ASP A 32 -23.37 -7.11 15.84
C ASP A 32 -22.19 -6.96 14.86
N VAL A 33 -21.44 -8.03 14.62
CA VAL A 33 -20.36 -8.06 13.62
C VAL A 33 -20.94 -7.85 12.22
N LEU A 34 -21.98 -8.58 11.84
CA LEU A 34 -22.61 -8.47 10.51
C LEU A 34 -23.09 -7.06 10.24
N GLU A 35 -23.82 -6.46 11.19
CA GLU A 35 -24.30 -5.08 11.07
C GLU A 35 -23.14 -4.09 10.92
N SER A 36 -22.08 -4.25 11.69
CA SER A 36 -20.90 -3.40 11.62
C SER A 36 -20.14 -3.55 10.30
N VAL A 37 -20.06 -4.75 9.73
CA VAL A 37 -19.50 -4.98 8.39
C VAL A 37 -20.38 -4.35 7.31
N PHE A 38 -21.72 -4.42 7.43
CA PHE A 38 -22.62 -3.71 6.52
C PHE A 38 -22.46 -2.20 6.61
N PHE A 39 -22.29 -1.66 7.81
CA PHE A 39 -21.96 -0.25 8.02
C PHE A 39 -20.65 0.12 7.30
N GLY A 40 -19.59 -0.66 7.48
CA GLY A 40 -18.31 -0.45 6.79
C GLY A 40 -18.43 -0.48 5.27
N ARG A 41 -19.23 -1.40 4.70
CA ARG A 41 -19.50 -1.45 3.24
C ARG A 41 -20.26 -0.21 2.74
N ARG A 42 -21.18 0.35 3.54
CA ARG A 42 -21.83 1.63 3.22
C ARG A 42 -20.82 2.77 3.20
N LYS A 43 -19.91 2.82 4.17
CA LYS A 43 -18.83 3.81 4.22
C LYS A 43 -17.86 3.69 3.06
N LEU A 44 -17.53 2.48 2.62
CA LEU A 44 -16.78 2.28 1.39
C LEU A 44 -17.51 2.85 0.15
N SER A 45 -18.84 2.71 0.08
CA SER A 45 -19.62 3.32 -1.00
C SER A 45 -19.57 4.86 -0.98
N GLU A 46 -19.65 5.47 0.21
CA GLU A 46 -19.47 6.92 0.38
C GLU A 46 -18.05 7.35 -0.04
N PHE A 47 -17.03 6.62 0.39
CA PHE A 47 -15.63 6.85 0.03
C PHE A 47 -15.41 6.84 -1.49
N ARG A 48 -15.96 5.84 -2.20
CA ARG A 48 -15.84 5.72 -3.66
C ARG A 48 -16.55 6.82 -4.44
N LYS A 49 -17.59 7.45 -3.86
CA LYS A 49 -18.23 8.63 -4.47
C LYS A 49 -17.35 9.86 -4.41
N LEU A 50 -16.60 10.02 -3.32
CA LEU A 50 -15.63 11.12 -3.15
C LEU A 50 -14.34 10.87 -3.93
N ASN A 51 -13.98 9.60 -4.14
CA ASN A 51 -12.75 9.18 -4.77
C ASN A 51 -13.07 8.19 -5.91
N PRO A 52 -13.68 8.66 -7.01
CA PRO A 52 -13.94 7.80 -8.16
C PRO A 52 -12.62 7.25 -8.69
N LEU A 53 -12.62 5.99 -9.13
CA LEU A 53 -11.46 5.42 -9.83
C LEU A 53 -11.24 6.28 -11.08
N SER A 54 -10.15 7.05 -11.08
CA SER A 54 -9.79 7.82 -12.27
C SER A 54 -9.38 6.84 -13.37
N ASN A 55 -10.05 6.91 -14.52
CA ASN A 55 -9.64 6.23 -15.74
C ASN A 55 -8.70 7.09 -16.61
N LYS A 56 -8.22 8.21 -16.09
CA LYS A 56 -7.43 9.16 -16.86
C LYS A 56 -6.37 9.83 -16.01
N ASP A 57 -5.17 9.86 -16.58
CA ASP A 57 -4.12 10.88 -16.44
C ASP A 57 -4.64 12.15 -15.75
N ALA A 58 -4.61 12.18 -14.42
CA ALA A 58 -4.65 13.48 -13.77
C ALA A 58 -3.33 14.14 -14.19
N ASN A 59 -3.45 15.30 -14.80
CA ASN A 59 -2.36 16.11 -15.33
C ASN A 59 -1.52 16.71 -14.18
N LEU A 60 -1.15 15.90 -13.21
CA LEU A 60 -0.31 16.26 -12.09
C LEU A 60 1.13 16.06 -12.54
N GLN A 61 1.58 17.02 -13.35
CA GLN A 61 3.00 17.27 -13.54
C GLN A 61 3.70 17.15 -12.18
N HIS A 62 4.70 16.27 -12.09
CA HIS A 62 5.58 16.01 -10.93
C HIS A 62 5.16 14.93 -9.91
N GLN A 63 4.12 14.13 -10.12
CA GLN A 63 3.88 13.00 -9.20
C GLN A 63 4.69 11.75 -9.56
N ILE A 64 5.87 11.67 -8.94
CA ILE A 64 6.62 10.44 -8.71
C ILE A 64 5.92 9.53 -7.66
N ALA A 65 4.83 10.03 -7.07
CA ALA A 65 4.08 9.30 -6.06
C ALA A 65 3.59 7.95 -6.63
N PRO A 66 3.85 6.84 -5.94
CA PRO A 66 3.43 5.53 -6.39
C PRO A 66 1.90 5.47 -6.46
N VAL A 67 1.37 5.35 -7.67
CA VAL A 67 -0.05 5.08 -7.91
C VAL A 67 -0.38 3.65 -7.47
N LYS A 68 -1.57 3.46 -6.88
CA LYS A 68 -2.04 2.13 -6.47
C LYS A 68 -2.18 1.20 -7.65
N SER A 69 -1.70 -0.03 -7.49
CA SER A 69 -2.10 -1.14 -8.37
C SER A 69 -3.56 -1.58 -8.11
N GLY A 70 -4.12 -2.39 -9.02
CA GLY A 70 -5.45 -2.99 -8.83
C GLY A 70 -5.56 -3.82 -7.54
N ARG A 71 -4.49 -4.52 -7.15
CA ARG A 71 -4.44 -5.28 -5.89
C ARG A 71 -4.47 -4.36 -4.67
N SER A 72 -3.78 -3.22 -4.72
CA SER A 72 -3.81 -2.20 -3.66
C SER A 72 -5.16 -1.51 -3.52
N HIS A 73 -5.89 -1.31 -4.63
CA HIS A 73 -7.27 -0.80 -4.57
C HIS A 73 -8.23 -1.75 -3.82
N GLN A 74 -8.09 -3.06 -4.04
CA GLN A 74 -8.87 -4.06 -3.31
C GLN A 74 -8.50 -4.06 -1.83
N MET A 75 -7.19 -4.11 -1.53
CA MET A 75 -6.67 -4.12 -0.16
C MET A 75 -7.09 -2.89 0.64
N GLU A 76 -7.12 -1.71 0.02
CA GLU A 76 -7.63 -0.48 0.65
C GLU A 76 -9.15 -0.52 0.86
N SER A 77 -9.91 -1.07 -0.09
CA SER A 77 -11.36 -1.26 0.08
C SER A 77 -11.65 -2.12 1.32
N ASP A 78 -10.91 -3.20 1.49
CA ASP A 78 -11.03 -4.10 2.64
C ASP A 78 -10.56 -3.41 3.93
N ALA A 79 -9.51 -2.60 3.86
CA ALA A 79 -9.06 -1.77 4.98
C ALA A 79 -10.15 -0.80 5.42
N ILE A 80 -10.80 -0.07 4.50
CA ILE A 80 -11.88 0.87 4.85
C ILE A 80 -13.02 0.13 5.55
N ILE A 81 -13.45 -1.03 5.03
CA ILE A 81 -14.49 -1.84 5.68
C ILE A 81 -14.05 -2.25 7.08
N LYS A 82 -12.83 -2.79 7.23
CA LYS A 82 -12.23 -3.20 8.51
C LYS A 82 -12.25 -2.06 9.54
N HIS A 83 -11.79 -0.88 9.14
CA HIS A 83 -11.71 0.30 10.02
C HIS A 83 -13.08 0.77 10.51
N GLU A 84 -14.00 0.96 9.57
CA GLU A 84 -15.35 1.47 9.86
C GLU A 84 -16.18 0.47 10.64
N ALA A 85 -16.07 -0.82 10.30
CA ALA A 85 -16.73 -1.89 11.04
C ALA A 85 -16.17 -2.04 12.46
N THR A 86 -14.84 -1.94 12.64
CA THR A 86 -14.24 -2.00 13.98
C THR A 86 -14.73 -0.85 14.84
N ARG A 87 -14.72 0.39 14.32
CA ARG A 87 -15.21 1.57 15.07
C ARG A 87 -16.68 1.44 15.44
N HIS A 88 -17.53 1.07 14.48
CA HIS A 88 -18.96 0.87 14.72
C HIS A 88 -19.21 -0.22 15.79
N LEU A 89 -18.44 -1.32 15.77
CA LEU A 89 -18.55 -2.38 16.75
C LEU A 89 -18.09 -1.94 18.15
N MET A 90 -17.01 -1.15 18.24
CA MET A 90 -16.56 -0.55 19.50
C MET A 90 -17.62 0.37 20.10
N GLU A 91 -18.23 1.23 19.30
CA GLU A 91 -19.32 2.13 19.73
C GLU A 91 -20.53 1.33 20.21
N LYS A 92 -20.91 0.27 19.48
CA LYS A 92 -22.08 -0.56 19.81
C LYS A 92 -21.90 -1.36 21.10
N THR A 93 -20.69 -1.86 21.34
CA THR A 93 -20.40 -2.78 22.47
C THR A 93 -19.81 -2.07 23.69
N GLY A 94 -19.30 -0.85 23.53
CA GLY A 94 -18.53 -0.15 24.55
C GLY A 94 -17.15 -0.75 24.82
N LYS A 95 -16.71 -1.73 24.02
CA LYS A 95 -15.42 -2.41 24.14
C LYS A 95 -14.35 -1.75 23.28
N THR A 96 -13.10 -1.88 23.70
CA THR A 96 -11.93 -1.52 22.90
C THR A 96 -11.69 -2.54 21.77
N ALA A 97 -10.94 -2.15 20.74
CA ALA A 97 -10.54 -3.07 19.67
C ALA A 97 -9.77 -4.29 20.21
N ALA A 98 -8.93 -4.11 21.24
CA ALA A 98 -8.20 -5.21 21.88
C ALA A 98 -9.14 -6.22 22.53
N GLU A 99 -10.12 -5.75 23.32
CA GLU A 99 -11.12 -6.62 23.97
C GLU A 99 -12.01 -7.35 22.95
N LEU A 100 -12.32 -6.71 21.82
CA LEU A 100 -13.08 -7.34 20.74
C LEU A 100 -12.28 -8.41 20.00
N MET A 101 -10.97 -8.21 19.85
CA MET A 101 -10.06 -9.16 19.20
C MET A 101 -9.82 -10.41 20.06
N GLU A 102 -9.92 -10.30 21.38
CA GLU A 102 -9.84 -11.42 22.32
C GLU A 102 -11.12 -12.28 22.36
N ASP A 103 -12.26 -11.76 21.89
CA ASP A 103 -13.51 -12.50 21.82
C ASP A 103 -13.53 -13.41 20.58
N GLU A 104 -13.36 -14.73 20.80
CA GLU A 104 -13.21 -15.72 19.73
C GLU A 104 -14.35 -15.71 18.71
N VAL A 105 -15.60 -15.51 19.15
CA VAL A 105 -16.78 -15.49 18.27
C VAL A 105 -16.74 -14.25 17.37
N ILE A 106 -16.46 -13.08 17.97
CA ILE A 106 -16.36 -11.82 17.23
C ILE A 106 -15.20 -11.88 16.25
N ASN A 107 -14.01 -12.26 16.74
CA ASN A 107 -12.80 -12.27 15.94
C ASN A 107 -12.89 -13.26 14.76
N THR A 108 -13.45 -14.45 14.98
CA THR A 108 -13.68 -15.44 13.91
C THR A 108 -14.66 -14.92 12.87
N ALA A 109 -15.82 -14.41 13.31
CA ALA A 109 -16.82 -13.85 12.40
C ALA A 109 -16.25 -12.66 11.58
N PHE A 110 -15.51 -11.77 12.24
CA PHE A 110 -14.89 -10.61 11.61
C PHE A 110 -13.83 -11.04 10.59
N ARG A 111 -12.99 -12.01 10.95
CA ARG A 111 -11.95 -12.58 10.06
C ARG A 111 -12.55 -13.10 8.77
N GLU A 112 -13.58 -13.94 8.86
CA GLU A 112 -14.23 -14.53 7.69
C GLU A 112 -14.95 -13.50 6.79
N LEU A 113 -15.49 -12.42 7.37
CA LEU A 113 -16.29 -11.44 6.63
C LEU A 113 -15.49 -10.29 6.01
N VAL A 114 -14.31 -9.99 6.55
CA VAL A 114 -13.54 -8.78 6.21
C VAL A 114 -12.14 -9.11 5.69
N CYS A 115 -11.48 -10.12 6.24
CA CYS A 115 -10.08 -10.41 5.97
C CYS A 115 -9.83 -11.93 6.05
N PRO A 116 -10.50 -12.71 5.18
CA PRO A 116 -10.40 -14.15 5.20
C PRO A 116 -8.93 -14.55 5.03
N SER A 117 -8.48 -15.48 5.85
CA SER A 117 -7.10 -15.97 5.76
C SER A 117 -6.95 -16.77 4.46
N SER A 118 -6.08 -16.34 3.57
CA SER A 118 -5.56 -17.25 2.55
C SER A 118 -4.59 -18.21 3.22
N THR A 119 -4.80 -19.51 3.05
CA THR A 119 -3.75 -20.48 3.40
C THR A 119 -2.75 -20.51 2.25
N VAL A 120 -1.61 -19.86 2.44
CA VAL A 120 -0.50 -19.93 1.48
C VAL A 120 0.05 -21.36 1.48
N ARG A 121 -0.03 -22.03 0.33
CA ARG A 121 0.51 -23.37 0.13
C ARG A 121 1.89 -23.26 -0.51
N CYS A 122 2.89 -23.82 0.16
CA CYS A 122 4.26 -23.78 -0.30
C CYS A 122 4.66 -25.07 -0.99
N THR A 123 5.14 -24.93 -2.22
CA THR A 123 5.79 -26.01 -2.97
C THR A 123 7.31 -25.85 -2.82
N PRO A 124 8.06 -26.92 -2.48
CA PRO A 124 9.52 -26.86 -2.48
C PRO A 124 10.05 -26.41 -3.85
N SER A 125 10.88 -25.38 -3.85
CA SER A 125 11.52 -24.81 -5.03
C SER A 125 12.92 -24.34 -4.65
N GLU A 126 13.85 -24.39 -5.60
CA GLU A 126 15.17 -23.78 -5.48
C GLU A 126 15.12 -22.25 -5.67
N TYR A 127 14.05 -21.75 -6.28
CA TYR A 127 13.85 -20.35 -6.63
C TYR A 127 12.81 -19.68 -5.72
N ARG A 128 12.97 -18.35 -5.58
CA ARG A 128 12.04 -17.49 -4.86
C ARG A 128 10.71 -17.40 -5.62
N THR A 129 9.62 -17.22 -4.87
CA THR A 129 8.34 -16.78 -5.43
C THR A 129 8.41 -15.28 -5.73
N MET A 130 7.69 -14.83 -6.75
CA MET A 130 7.73 -13.42 -7.16
C MET A 130 7.09 -12.47 -6.13
N ASP A 131 6.12 -12.98 -5.36
CA ASP A 131 5.49 -12.20 -4.31
C ASP A 131 6.21 -12.32 -2.96
N GLY A 132 7.31 -13.06 -2.86
CA GLY A 132 8.05 -13.28 -1.61
C GLY A 132 7.40 -14.27 -0.64
N SER A 133 6.25 -14.86 -0.98
CA SER A 133 5.61 -15.89 -0.15
C SER A 133 6.50 -17.14 0.01
N CYS A 134 6.27 -17.94 1.05
CA CYS A 134 7.00 -19.19 1.31
C CYS A 134 8.49 -19.07 1.60
N ASN A 135 9.04 -17.85 1.69
CA ASN A 135 10.42 -17.61 2.15
C ASN A 135 10.63 -18.12 3.58
N ASN A 136 9.70 -17.79 4.48
CA ASN A 136 9.68 -18.33 5.83
C ASN A 136 8.79 -19.58 5.90
N ARG A 137 9.39 -20.74 6.17
CA ARG A 137 8.69 -22.04 6.19
C ARG A 137 7.57 -22.15 7.24
N ASN A 138 7.71 -21.42 8.35
CA ASN A 138 6.75 -21.47 9.45
C ASN A 138 5.66 -20.40 9.31
N ASN A 139 5.97 -19.30 8.63
CA ASN A 139 5.07 -18.17 8.40
C ASN A 139 5.16 -17.75 6.93
N PRO A 140 4.53 -18.49 6.00
CA PRO A 140 4.70 -18.27 4.56
C PRO A 140 4.38 -16.86 4.05
N GLU A 141 3.60 -16.07 4.76
CA GLU A 141 3.21 -14.70 4.37
C GLU A 141 4.22 -13.63 4.84
N TRP A 142 5.23 -13.99 5.65
CA TRP A 142 6.19 -13.01 6.17
C TRP A 142 7.09 -12.47 5.08
N GLY A 143 6.99 -11.16 4.83
CA GLY A 143 7.77 -10.46 3.82
C GLY A 143 7.16 -10.51 2.42
N GLN A 144 5.94 -11.04 2.29
CA GLN A 144 5.20 -11.06 1.03
C GLN A 144 4.81 -9.64 0.58
N SER A 145 4.76 -9.43 -0.73
CA SER A 145 4.22 -8.21 -1.36
C SER A 145 2.73 -8.05 -1.08
N PHE A 146 2.24 -6.80 -1.18
CA PHE A 146 0.86 -6.42 -0.90
C PHE A 146 0.41 -6.80 0.52
N THR A 147 1.26 -6.51 1.49
CA THR A 147 0.98 -6.70 2.92
C THR A 147 1.03 -5.36 3.65
N ALA A 148 0.50 -5.34 4.88
CA ALA A 148 0.66 -4.18 5.75
C ALA A 148 2.13 -4.05 6.17
N GLN A 149 2.64 -2.82 6.20
CA GLN A 149 3.96 -2.55 6.78
C GLN A 149 4.03 -3.03 8.23
N ARG A 150 5.16 -3.62 8.60
CA ARG A 150 5.38 -4.10 9.97
C ARG A 150 5.59 -2.93 10.92
N ARG A 151 4.86 -2.92 12.03
CA ARG A 151 5.08 -1.99 13.14
C ARG A 151 6.06 -2.56 14.16
N PHE A 152 7.09 -1.80 14.49
CA PHE A 152 7.95 -2.07 15.66
C PHE A 152 7.38 -1.47 16.96
N LEU A 153 6.58 -0.41 16.85
CA LEU A 153 5.91 0.26 17.96
C LEU A 153 4.43 0.48 17.61
N GLN A 154 3.60 0.63 18.63
CA GLN A 154 2.19 0.95 18.45
C GLN A 154 2.02 2.29 17.72
N PRO A 155 1.06 2.41 16.79
CA PRO A 155 0.84 3.64 16.05
C PRO A 155 0.25 4.75 16.92
N VAL A 156 0.65 5.98 16.63
CA VAL A 156 0.16 7.18 17.32
C VAL A 156 -0.63 8.03 16.32
N TYR A 157 -1.96 7.95 16.40
CA TYR A 157 -2.90 8.75 15.62
C TYR A 157 -3.73 9.64 16.54
N ALA A 158 -4.33 10.70 15.99
CA ALA A 158 -5.45 11.38 16.63
C ALA A 158 -6.69 10.45 16.65
N PRO A 159 -7.81 10.81 17.29
CA PRO A 159 -9.00 9.95 17.36
C PRO A 159 -9.41 9.37 15.99
N GLY A 160 -9.74 8.08 15.98
CA GLY A 160 -9.92 7.32 14.74
C GLY A 160 -8.58 6.97 14.08
N ASP A 161 -8.44 7.33 12.81
CA ASP A 161 -7.21 7.14 12.03
C ASP A 161 -6.58 8.46 11.56
N LEU A 162 -7.03 9.59 12.10
CA LEU A 162 -6.56 10.90 11.68
C LEU A 162 -5.06 11.08 11.99
N PRO A 163 -4.27 11.70 11.10
CA PRO A 163 -2.88 12.05 11.38
C PRO A 163 -2.75 12.75 12.73
N ARG A 164 -1.64 12.50 13.43
CA ARG A 164 -1.41 13.04 14.78
C ARG A 164 -1.59 14.55 14.79
N ASN A 165 -2.61 15.01 15.50
CA ASN A 165 -2.84 16.42 15.76
C ASN A 165 -2.43 16.71 17.21
N SER A 166 -1.48 17.62 17.41
CA SER A 166 -1.25 18.25 18.71
C SER A 166 -1.35 19.75 18.51
N ARG A 167 -1.94 20.47 19.48
CA ARG A 167 -2.39 21.86 19.33
C ARG A 167 -1.32 22.86 18.83
N ASN A 168 -0.03 22.49 18.77
CA ASN A 168 1.09 23.36 18.37
C ASN A 168 2.15 22.67 17.47
N LEU A 169 1.81 21.69 16.62
CA LEU A 169 2.82 21.19 15.66
C LEU A 169 3.03 22.23 14.55
N PRO A 170 4.27 22.66 14.26
CA PRO A 170 4.55 23.47 13.08
C PRO A 170 4.29 22.65 11.81
N SER A 171 3.88 23.31 10.72
CA SER A 171 3.70 22.63 9.44
C SER A 171 5.01 22.00 8.96
N ALA A 172 4.92 20.91 8.19
CA ALA A 172 6.11 20.26 7.63
C ALA A 172 6.93 21.23 6.77
N ARG A 173 6.26 22.17 6.07
CA ARG A 173 6.93 23.20 5.28
C ARG A 173 7.69 24.21 6.15
N LYS A 174 7.13 24.62 7.29
CA LYS A 174 7.85 25.49 8.24
C LYS A 174 9.14 24.82 8.74
N ILE A 175 9.08 23.55 9.12
CA ILE A 175 10.28 22.80 9.53
C ILE A 175 11.29 22.71 8.37
N SER A 176 10.82 22.46 7.14
CA SER A 176 11.67 22.45 5.94
C SER A 176 12.41 23.78 5.75
N ASN A 177 11.72 24.91 5.91
CA ASN A 177 12.32 26.24 5.78
C ASN A 177 13.30 26.57 6.91
N ASP A 178 12.93 26.25 8.15
CA ASP A 178 13.71 26.66 9.33
C ASP A 178 14.94 25.78 9.56
N ILE A 179 14.88 24.49 9.20
CA ILE A 179 15.91 23.49 9.55
C ILE A 179 16.64 22.95 8.32
N PHE A 180 15.93 22.65 7.24
CA PHE A 180 16.47 21.92 6.09
C PHE A 180 16.81 22.80 4.89
N LYS A 181 16.61 24.13 4.98
CA LYS A 181 16.98 25.07 3.91
C LYS A 181 18.51 25.11 3.79
N ALA A 182 19.03 24.47 2.76
CA ALA A 182 20.45 24.55 2.42
C ALA A 182 20.80 25.96 1.95
N THR A 183 21.79 26.58 2.57
CA THR A 183 22.36 27.88 2.17
C THR A 183 23.55 27.73 1.23
N GLU A 184 24.15 26.53 1.18
CA GLU A 184 25.28 26.18 0.33
C GLU A 184 25.19 24.72 -0.12
N THR A 185 25.85 24.40 -1.24
CA THR A 185 26.01 23.01 -1.70
C THR A 185 27.33 22.47 -1.19
N LEU A 186 27.26 21.43 -0.37
CA LEU A 186 28.42 20.71 0.12
C LEU A 186 28.65 19.44 -0.71
N HIS A 187 29.89 19.23 -1.15
CA HIS A 187 30.28 18.02 -1.87
C HIS A 187 30.98 17.06 -0.91
N ASP A 188 30.49 15.83 -0.85
CA ASP A 188 31.19 14.75 -0.17
C ASP A 188 32.44 14.35 -0.99
N ARG A 189 33.59 14.21 -0.30
CA ARG A 189 34.88 13.82 -0.92
C ARG A 189 35.23 12.36 -0.71
N GLN A 190 34.44 11.64 0.07
CA GLN A 190 34.65 10.24 0.45
C GLN A 190 33.71 9.30 -0.31
N TYR A 191 32.47 9.74 -0.57
CA TYR A 191 31.45 8.94 -1.23
C TYR A 191 31.10 9.48 -2.61
N SER A 192 30.99 8.59 -3.59
CA SER A 192 30.51 8.94 -4.93
C SER A 192 28.98 9.04 -4.95
N GLY A 193 28.44 9.69 -5.98
CA GLY A 193 26.98 9.76 -6.19
C GLY A 193 26.32 8.38 -6.35
N LEU A 194 27.09 7.34 -6.68
CA LEU A 194 26.59 5.96 -6.76
C LEU A 194 26.09 5.47 -5.40
N VAL A 195 26.66 5.92 -4.28
CA VAL A 195 26.19 5.52 -2.94
C VAL A 195 24.73 5.95 -2.72
N MET A 196 24.39 7.17 -3.14
CA MET A 196 23.02 7.68 -3.06
C MET A 196 22.08 6.90 -3.99
N ALA A 197 22.47 6.71 -5.25
CA ALA A 197 21.66 5.99 -6.23
C ALA A 197 21.45 4.52 -5.85
N TRP A 198 22.47 3.86 -5.30
CA TRP A 198 22.38 2.49 -4.80
C TRP A 198 21.47 2.38 -3.57
N GLY A 199 21.55 3.34 -2.65
CA GLY A 199 20.62 3.41 -1.52
C GLY A 199 19.17 3.50 -1.97
N GLN A 200 18.88 4.35 -2.97
CA GLN A 200 17.55 4.47 -3.56
C GLN A 200 17.11 3.19 -4.29
N LEU A 201 18.02 2.54 -5.02
CA LEU A 201 17.74 1.27 -5.70
C LEU A 201 17.29 0.20 -4.70
N ILE A 202 17.96 0.10 -3.55
CA ILE A 202 17.60 -0.86 -2.49
C ILE A 202 16.29 -0.47 -1.80
N ASP A 203 16.02 0.81 -1.55
CA ASP A 203 14.72 1.29 -1.05
C ASP A 203 13.57 0.85 -1.97
N HIS A 204 13.80 0.93 -3.28
CA HIS A 204 12.87 0.52 -4.32
C HIS A 204 12.76 -1.01 -4.49
N ASP A 205 13.61 -1.79 -3.83
CA ASP A 205 13.51 -3.25 -3.80
C ASP A 205 12.59 -3.71 -2.65
N ILE A 206 12.64 -3.01 -1.51
CA ILE A 206 12.00 -3.48 -0.27
C ILE A 206 10.72 -2.73 0.13
N THR A 207 10.50 -1.52 -0.41
CA THR A 207 9.39 -0.66 0.03
C THR A 207 8.75 0.16 -1.08
N LYS A 208 7.42 0.07 -1.18
CA LYS A 208 6.58 0.94 -2.01
C LYS A 208 5.22 1.14 -1.35
N THR A 209 4.89 2.38 -1.02
CA THR A 209 3.64 2.70 -0.31
C THR A 209 2.77 3.64 -1.14
N PRO A 210 1.69 3.13 -1.73
CA PRO A 210 0.95 3.86 -2.74
C PRO A 210 0.04 4.95 -2.17
N THR A 211 -0.30 5.90 -3.04
CA THR A 211 -1.43 6.84 -3.03
C THR A 211 -2.77 6.36 -2.50
N ALA A 212 -3.44 6.95 -1.50
CA ALA A 212 -4.87 6.62 -1.30
C ALA A 212 -5.77 7.10 -2.46
N GLY A 213 -5.25 7.92 -3.36
CA GLY A 213 -5.90 8.35 -4.58
C GLY A 213 -5.07 9.40 -5.30
N ASP A 214 -5.66 9.97 -6.34
CA ASP A 214 -5.05 11.01 -7.15
C ASP A 214 -6.01 12.20 -7.21
N ILE A 215 -5.75 13.19 -6.36
CA ILE A 215 -6.63 14.33 -6.11
C ILE A 215 -5.80 15.55 -5.69
N ASP A 216 -6.31 16.74 -5.98
CA ASP A 216 -5.76 17.99 -5.43
C ASP A 216 -6.38 18.29 -4.06
N CYS A 217 -5.61 18.04 -3.00
CA CYS A 217 -5.99 18.32 -1.63
C CYS A 217 -5.83 19.79 -1.21
N CYS A 218 -5.25 20.63 -2.07
CA CYS A 218 -5.27 22.07 -1.87
C CYS A 218 -6.57 22.71 -2.38
N ASP A 219 -7.34 22.02 -3.22
CA ASP A 219 -8.66 22.47 -3.62
C ASP A 219 -9.61 22.41 -2.42
N THR A 220 -10.22 23.54 -2.10
CA THR A 220 -11.25 23.68 -1.06
C THR A 220 -12.45 22.74 -1.25
N ALA A 221 -12.76 22.34 -2.50
CA ALA A 221 -13.77 21.33 -2.78
C ALA A 221 -13.45 19.96 -2.14
N ASN A 222 -12.16 19.69 -1.90
CA ASN A 222 -11.64 18.43 -1.33
C ASN A 222 -11.26 18.55 0.15
N ALA A 223 -11.55 19.68 0.81
CA ALA A 223 -11.17 19.92 2.21
C ALA A 223 -11.69 18.85 3.19
N ASN A 224 -12.85 18.25 2.88
CA ASN A 224 -13.46 17.19 3.70
C ASN A 224 -13.17 15.77 3.17
N ASN A 225 -12.32 15.62 2.16
CA ASN A 225 -12.00 14.30 1.61
C ASN A 225 -11.08 13.53 2.57
N PRO A 226 -11.45 12.31 3.02
CA PRO A 226 -10.67 11.55 4.02
C PRO A 226 -9.26 11.14 3.58
N ILE A 227 -8.95 11.19 2.28
CA ILE A 227 -7.59 10.92 1.78
C ILE A 227 -6.70 12.17 1.77
N CYS A 228 -7.25 13.35 2.00
CA CYS A 228 -6.50 14.59 1.95
C CYS A 228 -5.84 14.94 3.28
N PHE A 229 -4.59 15.38 3.18
CA PHE A 229 -3.85 15.93 4.31
C PHE A 229 -2.85 16.98 3.80
N PRO A 230 -3.35 18.10 3.24
CA PRO A 230 -2.50 19.13 2.64
C PRO A 230 -1.47 19.67 3.64
N ILE A 231 -0.33 20.11 3.13
CA ILE A 231 0.71 20.72 3.95
C ILE A 231 0.55 22.24 3.90
N ASP A 232 0.24 22.83 5.05
CA ASP A 232 0.12 24.28 5.19
C ASP A 232 1.45 24.99 4.93
N VAL A 233 1.43 25.99 4.05
CA VAL A 233 2.59 26.82 3.74
C VAL A 233 2.61 28.02 4.72
N PRO A 234 3.72 28.25 5.45
CA PRO A 234 3.80 29.38 6.37
C PRO A 234 3.76 30.72 5.62
N GLU A 235 3.27 31.76 6.30
CA GLU A 235 3.33 33.12 5.78
C GLU A 235 4.78 33.54 5.50
N GLY A 236 5.00 34.22 4.37
CA GLY A 236 6.32 34.66 3.95
C GLY A 236 7.20 33.57 3.31
N ASP A 237 6.65 32.39 2.99
CA ASP A 237 7.38 31.40 2.19
C ASP A 237 7.80 31.98 0.83
N GLU A 238 9.08 31.84 0.49
CA GLU A 238 9.67 32.44 -0.72
C GLU A 238 9.24 31.75 -2.02
N ARG A 239 8.78 30.49 -1.95
CA ARG A 239 8.57 29.64 -3.13
C ARG A 239 7.13 29.22 -3.34
N PHE A 240 6.42 28.90 -2.27
CA PHE A 240 5.06 28.36 -2.36
C PHE A 240 4.08 29.31 -1.69
N SER A 241 2.81 29.21 -2.07
CA SER A 241 1.72 29.98 -1.49
C SER A 241 0.63 29.05 -1.00
N ASN A 242 0.07 29.33 0.18
CA ASN A 242 -1.11 28.69 0.77
C ASN A 242 -0.94 27.21 1.16
N CYS A 243 -0.66 26.32 0.20
CA CYS A 243 -0.77 24.87 0.39
C CYS A 243 0.15 24.08 -0.55
N LEU A 244 0.65 22.93 -0.08
CA LEU A 244 1.24 21.89 -0.93
C LEU A 244 0.34 20.65 -0.92
N ASN A 245 0.03 20.14 -2.12
CA ASN A 245 -0.82 18.97 -2.27
C ASN A 245 -0.16 17.75 -1.59
N PHE A 246 -0.92 17.05 -0.75
CA PHE A 246 -0.48 15.84 -0.10
C PHE A 246 -1.66 14.90 0.14
N VAL A 247 -1.58 13.73 -0.50
CA VAL A 247 -2.56 12.65 -0.38
C VAL A 247 -1.99 11.60 0.58
N ARG A 248 -2.82 11.16 1.53
CA ARG A 248 -2.45 10.12 2.50
C ARG A 248 -2.12 8.81 1.77
N SER A 249 -1.23 8.01 2.35
CA SER A 249 -0.94 6.65 1.87
C SER A 249 -2.17 5.73 1.96
N ALA A 250 -2.33 4.82 1.00
CA ALA A 250 -3.39 3.83 0.96
C ALA A 250 -3.41 2.97 2.24
N ALA A 251 -4.61 2.69 2.74
CA ALA A 251 -4.78 1.88 3.94
C ALA A 251 -4.64 0.39 3.63
N ALA A 252 -4.01 -0.36 4.55
CA ALA A 252 -3.84 -1.80 4.45
C ALA A 252 -4.83 -2.55 5.37
N THR A 253 -5.37 -3.64 4.85
CA THR A 253 -5.88 -4.73 5.69
C THR A 253 -4.74 -5.69 5.98
N SER A 254 -4.64 -6.20 7.20
CA SER A 254 -3.63 -7.21 7.57
C SER A 254 -4.36 -8.38 8.19
N SER A 255 -4.41 -9.51 7.49
CA SER A 255 -4.80 -10.78 8.11
C SER A 255 -3.61 -11.30 8.88
N THR A 256 -3.66 -11.22 10.21
CA THR A 256 -2.74 -11.99 11.04
C THR A 256 -3.43 -13.27 11.51
N ILE A 257 -2.65 -14.24 11.98
CA ILE A 257 -3.19 -15.43 12.66
C ILE A 257 -4.13 -15.05 13.82
N LYS A 258 -3.92 -13.89 14.45
CA LYS A 258 -4.75 -13.36 15.53
C LYS A 258 -6.00 -12.63 15.05
N GLY A 259 -6.27 -12.55 13.75
CA GLY A 259 -7.34 -11.77 13.14
C GLY A 259 -6.85 -10.45 12.55
N CYS A 260 -7.78 -9.66 12.00
CA CYS A 260 -7.49 -8.34 11.44
C CYS A 260 -8.28 -7.20 12.10
N LEU A 261 -9.11 -7.48 13.11
CA LEU A 261 -9.90 -6.46 13.79
C LEU A 261 -8.94 -5.44 14.42
N ASN A 262 -9.01 -4.19 13.95
CA ASN A 262 -8.13 -3.12 14.39
C ASN A 262 -8.74 -1.76 14.03
N ASP A 263 -8.66 -0.79 14.94
CA ASP A 263 -9.11 0.59 14.75
C ASP A 263 -7.99 1.50 14.20
N LYS A 264 -6.73 1.04 14.21
CA LYS A 264 -5.55 1.80 13.76
C LYS A 264 -5.18 1.52 12.31
N ARG A 265 -4.71 2.57 11.62
CA ARG A 265 -4.42 2.53 10.18
C ARG A 265 -3.06 1.95 9.94
N GLU A 266 -3.03 0.95 9.05
CA GLU A 266 -1.83 0.39 8.48
C GLU A 266 -1.67 0.85 7.04
N GLN A 267 -0.44 0.85 6.55
CA GLN A 267 -0.09 1.27 5.19
C GLN A 267 0.35 0.06 4.37
N ILE A 268 0.06 0.08 3.07
CA ILE A 268 0.43 -1.01 2.15
C ILE A 268 1.92 -0.94 1.83
N ASN A 269 2.58 -2.09 1.79
CA ASN A 269 3.79 -2.30 1.00
C ASN A 269 3.43 -3.12 -0.25
N GLU A 270 3.61 -2.55 -1.45
CA GLU A 270 3.37 -3.26 -2.72
C GLU A 270 4.53 -4.18 -3.12
N LEU A 271 5.69 -4.09 -2.46
CA LEU A 271 6.87 -4.89 -2.75
C LEU A 271 7.10 -5.97 -1.69
N THR A 272 7.95 -6.94 -2.03
CA THR A 272 8.46 -7.90 -1.04
C THR A 272 9.32 -7.16 0.00
N ALA A 273 9.53 -7.75 1.17
CA ALA A 273 10.41 -7.17 2.20
C ALA A 273 11.88 -7.63 2.06
N PHE A 274 12.21 -8.32 0.97
CA PHE A 274 13.52 -8.94 0.77
C PHE A 274 14.34 -8.13 -0.24
N ILE A 275 15.66 -8.19 -0.12
CA ILE A 275 16.55 -7.73 -1.18
C ILE A 275 16.65 -8.89 -2.17
N ASP A 276 15.78 -8.89 -3.18
CA ASP A 276 15.61 -9.99 -4.13
C ASP A 276 15.59 -9.55 -5.60
N GLY A 277 15.78 -8.26 -5.87
CA GLY A 277 15.80 -7.75 -7.24
C GLY A 277 14.41 -7.41 -7.80
N GLY A 278 13.38 -7.35 -6.96
CA GLY A 278 12.02 -6.94 -7.34
C GLY A 278 11.97 -5.59 -8.07
N MET A 279 12.89 -4.66 -7.82
CA MET A 279 13.00 -3.43 -8.61
C MET A 279 13.32 -3.66 -10.10
N LEU A 280 13.88 -4.82 -10.45
CA LEU A 280 14.12 -5.28 -11.82
C LEU A 280 13.03 -6.23 -12.30
N TYR A 281 12.63 -7.18 -11.46
CA TYR A 281 11.79 -8.34 -11.84
C TYR A 281 10.30 -8.18 -11.56
N GLY A 282 9.90 -7.17 -10.80
CA GLY A 282 8.53 -6.99 -10.29
C GLY A 282 8.27 -7.81 -9.02
N ALA A 283 7.07 -7.64 -8.45
CA ALA A 283 6.64 -8.27 -7.20
C ALA A 283 5.49 -9.28 -7.41
N SER A 284 5.27 -9.70 -8.66
CA SER A 284 4.29 -10.71 -9.07
C SER A 284 4.69 -11.39 -10.37
N ASP A 285 4.17 -12.60 -10.61
CA ASP A 285 4.39 -13.33 -11.87
C ASP A 285 3.82 -12.55 -13.08
N ASP A 286 2.69 -11.86 -12.89
CA ASP A 286 2.07 -11.03 -13.93
C ASP A 286 3.01 -9.89 -14.34
N GLU A 287 3.60 -9.16 -13.37
CA GLU A 287 4.57 -8.10 -13.65
C GLU A 287 5.82 -8.65 -14.34
N LEU A 288 6.39 -9.76 -13.84
CA LEU A 288 7.56 -10.38 -14.46
C LEU A 288 7.29 -10.83 -15.90
N SER A 289 6.10 -11.36 -16.17
CA SER A 289 5.72 -11.82 -17.52
C SER A 289 5.75 -10.68 -18.55
N LEU A 290 5.45 -9.45 -18.13
CA LEU A 290 5.50 -8.26 -18.98
C LEU A 290 6.94 -7.76 -19.22
N LEU A 291 7.85 -8.12 -18.32
CA LEU A 291 9.25 -7.70 -18.32
C LEU A 291 10.19 -8.68 -19.03
N ARG A 292 9.76 -9.93 -19.25
CA ARG A 292 10.54 -10.95 -19.95
C ARG A 292 10.54 -10.75 -21.46
N ASP A 293 11.65 -11.13 -22.09
CA ASP A 293 11.71 -11.21 -23.54
C ASP A 293 10.76 -12.30 -24.07
N GLN A 294 10.07 -11.99 -25.17
CA GLN A 294 9.04 -12.88 -25.73
C GLN A 294 9.63 -14.09 -26.47
N THR A 295 10.87 -13.98 -26.93
CA THR A 295 11.56 -15.04 -27.69
C THR A 295 12.41 -15.89 -26.75
N ASN A 296 13.15 -15.26 -25.84
CA ASN A 296 13.93 -15.92 -24.80
C ASN A 296 13.47 -15.51 -23.40
N THR A 297 12.49 -16.25 -22.87
CA THR A 297 11.89 -15.97 -21.55
C THR A 297 12.84 -16.07 -20.34
N TYR A 298 14.08 -16.52 -20.54
CA TYR A 298 15.13 -16.46 -19.50
C TYR A 298 15.73 -15.06 -19.34
N LEU A 299 15.54 -14.18 -20.32
CA LEU A 299 16.08 -12.82 -20.35
C LEU A 299 14.98 -11.79 -20.08
N LEU A 300 15.39 -10.66 -19.53
CA LEU A 300 14.57 -9.45 -19.50
C LEU A 300 14.52 -8.82 -20.89
N LYS A 301 13.39 -8.20 -21.21
CA LYS A 301 13.16 -7.46 -22.45
C LYS A 301 14.03 -6.21 -22.45
N THR A 302 14.68 -5.96 -23.58
CA THR A 302 15.45 -4.72 -23.82
C THR A 302 14.99 -4.03 -25.10
N LYS A 303 15.45 -2.80 -25.29
CA LYS A 303 15.29 -2.02 -26.51
C LYS A 303 16.65 -1.81 -27.17
N GLU A 304 16.71 -2.12 -28.46
CA GLU A 304 17.86 -1.81 -29.32
C GLU A 304 17.73 -0.38 -29.91
N PRO A 305 18.87 0.29 -30.22
CA PRO A 305 20.23 -0.16 -29.97
C PRO A 305 20.65 -0.04 -28.50
N GLY A 306 21.48 -0.97 -28.04
CA GLY A 306 22.26 -0.82 -26.81
C GLY A 306 21.58 -1.35 -25.55
N ASN A 307 20.70 -2.35 -25.66
CA ASN A 307 20.10 -3.03 -24.50
C ASN A 307 19.58 -2.06 -23.43
N LEU A 308 18.78 -1.08 -23.84
CA LEU A 308 18.12 -0.14 -22.94
C LEU A 308 16.89 -0.79 -22.30
N LEU A 309 16.42 -0.22 -21.19
CA LEU A 309 15.13 -0.59 -20.63
C LEU A 309 14.00 -0.37 -21.66
N PRO A 310 12.97 -1.22 -21.66
CA PRO A 310 11.81 -1.04 -22.52
C PRO A 310 11.08 0.27 -22.18
N THR A 311 10.38 0.84 -23.15
CA THR A 311 9.53 2.03 -22.92
C THR A 311 8.33 1.65 -22.08
N GLY A 312 8.08 2.39 -21.00
CA GLY A 312 6.95 2.23 -20.10
C GLY A 312 5.74 3.03 -20.55
N THR A 313 4.62 2.78 -19.88
CA THR A 313 3.41 3.60 -20.06
C THR A 313 3.13 4.40 -18.79
N SER A 314 2.83 5.69 -18.99
CA SER A 314 1.95 6.55 -18.18
C SER A 314 2.40 7.14 -16.83
N PHE A 315 3.60 6.88 -16.30
CA PHE A 315 3.99 7.45 -14.98
C PHE A 315 5.14 8.46 -15.00
N CYS A 316 5.72 8.75 -16.15
CA CYS A 316 6.70 9.82 -16.27
C CYS A 316 6.30 10.75 -17.42
N LEU A 317 6.78 11.99 -17.37
CA LEU A 317 6.54 13.01 -18.39
C LEU A 317 7.86 13.34 -19.09
N ILE A 318 8.56 12.31 -19.57
CA ILE A 318 9.76 12.48 -20.39
C ILE A 318 9.33 12.32 -21.85
N THR A 319 8.83 13.41 -22.41
CA THR A 319 8.47 13.49 -23.82
C THR A 319 9.43 14.41 -24.57
N ASP A 320 9.73 14.09 -25.82
CA ASP A 320 10.36 15.06 -26.73
C ASP A 320 9.32 16.02 -27.33
N ASP A 321 9.79 16.97 -28.14
CA ASP A 321 8.95 17.94 -28.86
C ASP A 321 7.95 17.28 -29.84
N GLN A 322 8.11 15.98 -30.12
CA GLN A 322 7.24 15.16 -30.97
C GLN A 322 6.28 14.28 -30.16
N ASN A 323 6.23 14.43 -28.83
CA ASN A 323 5.46 13.60 -27.90
C ASN A 323 5.87 12.12 -27.86
N ASN A 324 7.11 11.78 -28.22
CA ASN A 324 7.60 10.42 -28.02
C ASN A 324 7.88 10.17 -26.54
N ASP A 325 7.39 9.07 -25.99
CA ASP A 325 7.57 8.68 -24.59
C ASP A 325 8.93 7.97 -24.38
N TYR A 326 9.76 8.52 -23.50
CA TYR A 326 11.05 7.96 -23.09
C TYR A 326 11.06 7.41 -21.66
N CYS A 327 9.90 7.25 -21.02
CA CYS A 327 9.80 6.59 -19.73
C CYS A 327 10.39 5.19 -19.83
N GLN A 328 11.27 4.87 -18.90
CA GLN A 328 11.79 3.52 -18.74
C GLN A 328 10.77 2.67 -17.99
N HIS A 329 10.68 1.40 -18.36
CA HIS A 329 9.88 0.38 -17.69
C HIS A 329 10.79 -0.64 -17.02
N ALA A 330 10.49 -0.96 -15.77
CA ALA A 330 11.21 -1.93 -14.95
C ALA A 330 10.23 -2.56 -13.94
N GLY A 331 10.73 -3.49 -13.11
CA GLY A 331 9.97 -4.08 -12.00
C GLY A 331 9.38 -3.07 -11.02
N ASP A 332 10.02 -1.91 -10.85
CA ASP A 332 9.49 -0.78 -10.09
C ASP A 332 9.26 0.46 -10.98
N ASN A 333 8.07 1.06 -10.87
CA ASN A 333 7.65 2.20 -11.70
C ASN A 333 8.35 3.52 -11.34
N ARG A 334 9.10 3.58 -10.24
CA ARG A 334 9.89 4.74 -9.83
C ARG A 334 11.30 4.71 -10.42
N VAL A 335 11.57 3.87 -11.41
CA VAL A 335 12.85 3.87 -12.16
C VAL A 335 13.21 5.24 -12.77
N ASN A 336 12.19 6.06 -13.09
CA ASN A 336 12.36 7.37 -13.74
C ASN A 336 12.54 8.56 -12.75
N VAL A 337 12.73 8.31 -11.45
CA VAL A 337 12.79 9.38 -10.43
C VAL A 337 13.97 10.32 -10.59
N ILE A 338 15.15 9.75 -10.84
CA ILE A 338 16.36 10.50 -11.19
C ILE A 338 17.15 9.71 -12.25
N PRO A 339 17.85 10.38 -13.17
CA PRO A 339 18.57 9.70 -14.24
C PRO A 339 19.61 8.68 -13.77
N THR A 340 20.26 8.93 -12.62
CA THR A 340 21.25 7.99 -12.06
C THR A 340 20.62 6.68 -11.62
N LEU A 341 19.38 6.69 -11.14
CA LEU A 341 18.65 5.47 -10.79
C LEU A 341 18.36 4.66 -12.05
N GLY A 342 17.79 5.29 -13.08
CA GLY A 342 17.51 4.65 -14.37
C GLY A 342 18.76 4.06 -15.05
N ALA A 343 19.90 4.74 -14.92
CA ALA A 343 21.19 4.23 -15.38
C ALA A 343 21.61 2.94 -14.65
N VAL A 344 21.45 2.89 -13.31
CA VAL A 344 21.78 1.68 -12.53
C VAL A 344 20.84 0.52 -12.87
N HIS A 345 19.52 0.78 -13.05
CA HIS A 345 18.60 -0.26 -13.55
C HIS A 345 19.03 -0.79 -14.92
N THR A 346 19.43 0.10 -15.84
CA THR A 346 19.90 -0.30 -17.18
C THR A 346 21.14 -1.19 -17.09
N LEU A 347 22.09 -0.89 -16.20
CA LEU A 347 23.27 -1.73 -16.00
C LEU A 347 22.89 -3.14 -15.52
N LEU A 348 21.96 -3.26 -14.58
CA LEU A 348 21.54 -4.56 -14.04
C LEU A 348 20.69 -5.38 -15.01
N VAL A 349 19.86 -4.72 -15.82
CA VAL A 349 19.16 -5.42 -16.92
C VAL A 349 20.15 -5.91 -17.97
N ARG A 350 21.17 -5.10 -18.31
CA ARG A 350 22.23 -5.55 -19.22
C ARG A 350 22.98 -6.76 -18.67
N GLU A 351 23.28 -6.78 -17.38
CA GLU A 351 23.88 -7.94 -16.72
C GLU A 351 23.01 -9.19 -16.87
N ASN A 352 21.69 -9.08 -16.65
CA ASN A 352 20.77 -10.20 -16.86
C ASN A 352 20.75 -10.71 -18.31
N THR A 353 20.98 -9.82 -19.28
CA THR A 353 20.96 -10.13 -20.72
C THR A 353 22.34 -10.44 -21.30
N THR A 354 23.38 -10.45 -20.48
CA THR A 354 24.75 -10.76 -20.92
C THR A 354 24.91 -12.27 -21.01
N GLU A 355 25.40 -12.77 -22.16
CA GLU A 355 25.76 -14.18 -22.36
C GLU A 355 27.04 -14.60 -21.63
#